data_AF-U9SN07-F1
#
_entry.id   AF-U9SN07-F1
#
_cell.length_a   1.000
_cell.length_b   1.000
_cell.length_c   1.000
_cell.angle_alpha   90.00
_cell.angle_beta   90.00
_cell.angle_gamma   90.00
#
_symmetry.space_group_name_H-M   'P 1'
#
loop_
_entity.id
_entity.type
_entity.pdbx_description
1 polymer ?
#
loop_
_entity_poly.entity_id
_entity_poly.type
_entity_poly.pdbx_seq_one_letter_code
_entity_poly.pdbx_strand_id
1 'polypeptide(L)'
;MILRYIYGGSLFLKGYDTSDIIKILIASSELGLQELITHLQLFLIKNKKKWMEQNFNLIYKTSFENYSFLKLQDFCKALIFNEPEKFFNSNDFTSLSESCVISLIQHKNFQKNVIQVWEHVLKWGIAQNPELPSDPSNYSKNDLNTLRDTLQQCTSFIKFFNLSHKQFLNNVYPYKKVLPKDLRENLIKHFINQPDNKPEPVITKEISSKNMDSKIITIQHTELISKWIDKLEITDEISNPYEFKLILRGSRDGFSPSIFHKICDNKSHTISIIKVEDSNEILGGYNPITWKTDCSFGITKDSFIFSFRNKENIEDYILSRVKDEEFAIFNYASRSLGFSHDLVLYGNKCGNTTFNPLRYEKSIRKINGRFNVEEYEIFQITEGNEPKEIMKGNEPKEIVTGNEPKEDSNCNLS
;
A
#
# COMPACT_ATOMS: atom_id res chain seq x y z
N MET A 1 -18.71 37.96 -36.43
CA MET A 1 -19.01 38.34 -35.03
C MET A 1 -17.88 39.15 -34.40
N ILE A 2 -16.63 38.68 -34.47
CA ILE A 2 -15.47 39.42 -33.93
C ILE A 2 -15.37 40.85 -34.50
N LEU A 3 -15.57 41.04 -35.81
CA LEU A 3 -15.64 42.38 -36.40
C LEU A 3 -16.75 43.24 -35.77
N ARG A 4 -17.93 42.69 -35.48
CA ARG A 4 -19.01 43.44 -34.81
C ARG A 4 -18.63 43.84 -33.38
N TYR A 5 -17.90 42.97 -32.67
CA TYR A 5 -17.35 43.29 -31.35
C TYR A 5 -16.31 44.42 -31.43
N ILE A 6 -15.36 44.35 -32.37
CA ILE A 6 -14.32 45.36 -32.56
C ILE A 6 -14.92 46.74 -32.85
N TYR A 7 -15.91 46.81 -33.75
CA TYR A 7 -16.51 48.09 -34.16
C TYR A 7 -17.63 48.58 -33.24
N GLY A 8 -18.29 47.69 -32.49
CA GLY A 8 -19.52 47.99 -31.76
C GLY A 8 -19.52 47.65 -30.27
N GLY A 9 -18.44 47.08 -29.73
CA GLY A 9 -18.29 46.74 -28.30
C GLY A 9 -19.28 45.72 -27.75
N SER A 10 -20.21 45.22 -28.57
CA SER A 10 -21.31 44.36 -28.14
C SER A 10 -21.15 42.94 -28.67
N LEU A 11 -21.50 41.97 -27.82
CA LEU A 11 -21.40 40.55 -28.11
C LEU A 11 -22.69 39.86 -27.68
N PHE A 12 -23.38 39.20 -28.61
CA PHE A 12 -24.60 38.44 -28.30
C PHE A 12 -24.34 36.96 -28.50
N LEU A 13 -24.09 36.23 -27.40
CA LEU A 13 -23.73 34.80 -27.43
C LEU A 13 -24.94 33.87 -27.31
N LYS A 14 -26.12 34.40 -26.96
CA LYS A 14 -27.32 33.61 -26.73
C LYS A 14 -27.88 33.15 -28.09
N GLY A 15 -27.91 31.84 -28.31
CA GLY A 15 -28.36 31.22 -29.57
C GLY A 15 -27.24 30.68 -30.47
N TYR A 16 -25.97 30.92 -30.12
CA TYR A 16 -24.85 30.27 -30.79
C TYR A 16 -24.58 28.88 -30.20
N ASP A 17 -24.15 27.97 -31.08
CA ASP A 17 -23.65 26.67 -30.67
C ASP A 17 -22.35 26.80 -29.89
N THR A 18 -22.19 25.96 -28.86
CA THR A 18 -21.02 26.01 -27.97
C THR A 18 -19.71 25.81 -28.74
N SER A 19 -19.72 24.95 -29.78
CA SER A 19 -18.58 24.72 -30.67
C SER A 19 -18.17 26.00 -31.43
N ASP A 20 -19.13 26.79 -31.89
CA ASP A 20 -18.85 28.06 -32.55
C ASP A 20 -18.30 29.10 -31.58
N ILE A 21 -18.83 29.15 -30.34
CA ILE A 21 -18.29 30.01 -29.28
C ILE A 21 -16.81 29.68 -29.00
N ILE A 22 -16.42 28.39 -29.04
CA ILE A 22 -15.03 27.98 -28.89
C ILE A 22 -14.18 28.44 -30.08
N LYS A 23 -14.66 28.30 -31.33
CA LYS A 23 -13.95 28.84 -32.51
C LYS A 23 -13.75 30.35 -32.42
N ILE A 24 -14.76 31.07 -31.94
CA ILE A 24 -14.69 32.51 -31.70
C ILE A 24 -13.63 32.81 -30.63
N LEU A 25 -13.58 32.03 -29.54
CA LEU A 25 -12.58 32.18 -28.48
C LEU A 25 -11.16 32.00 -29.03
N ILE A 26 -10.94 30.98 -29.87
CA ILE A 26 -9.66 30.73 -30.56
C ILE A 26 -9.26 31.93 -31.42
N ALA A 27 -10.14 32.36 -32.33
CA ALA A 27 -9.88 33.50 -33.20
C ALA A 27 -9.68 34.82 -32.41
N SER A 28 -10.37 34.99 -31.27
CA SER A 28 -10.18 36.14 -30.39
C SER A 28 -8.78 36.16 -29.78
N SER A 29 -8.20 34.99 -29.51
CA SER A 29 -6.82 34.88 -29.06
C SER A 29 -5.80 35.18 -30.15
N GLU A 30 -6.03 34.69 -31.37
CA GLU A 30 -5.16 34.98 -32.51
C GLU A 30 -5.09 36.49 -32.79
N LEU A 31 -6.20 37.20 -32.53
CA LEU A 31 -6.32 38.64 -32.70
C LEU A 31 -5.94 39.45 -31.45
N GLY A 32 -5.51 38.80 -30.36
CA GLY A 32 -5.06 39.47 -29.14
C GLY A 32 -6.17 40.20 -28.35
N LEU A 33 -7.43 39.81 -28.51
CA LEU A 33 -8.59 40.49 -27.91
C LEU A 33 -8.85 40.04 -26.45
N GLN A 34 -7.99 40.47 -25.51
CA GLN A 34 -7.96 39.96 -24.13
C GLN A 34 -9.28 40.09 -23.35
N GLU A 35 -10.00 41.19 -23.51
CA GLU A 35 -11.30 41.39 -22.85
C GLU A 35 -12.34 40.37 -23.36
N LEU A 36 -12.39 40.16 -24.68
CA LEU A 36 -13.29 39.21 -25.31
C LEU A 36 -12.96 37.77 -24.91
N ILE A 37 -11.67 37.42 -24.90
CA ILE A 37 -11.18 36.11 -24.42
C ILE A 37 -11.67 35.86 -22.99
N THR A 38 -11.52 36.84 -22.11
CA THR A 38 -11.93 36.73 -20.70
C THR A 38 -13.44 36.55 -20.57
N HIS A 39 -14.22 37.31 -21.34
CA HIS A 39 -15.68 37.24 -21.34
C HIS A 39 -16.19 35.88 -21.83
N LEU A 40 -15.65 35.38 -22.95
CA LEU A 40 -16.03 34.11 -23.55
C LEU A 40 -15.75 32.92 -22.62
N GLN A 41 -14.58 32.88 -21.97
CA GLN A 41 -14.26 31.82 -21.01
C GLN A 41 -15.23 31.80 -19.82
N LEU A 42 -15.54 32.96 -19.24
CA LEU A 42 -16.51 33.06 -18.14
C LEU A 42 -17.92 32.65 -18.59
N PHE A 43 -18.32 33.04 -19.80
CA PHE A 43 -19.61 32.65 -20.36
C PHE A 43 -19.73 31.14 -20.50
N LEU A 44 -18.70 30.48 -21.04
CA LEU A 44 -18.65 29.03 -21.21
C LEU A 44 -18.75 28.30 -19.86
N ILE A 45 -17.93 28.71 -18.88
CA ILE A 45 -17.92 28.12 -17.53
C ILE A 45 -19.28 28.28 -16.83
N LYS A 46 -19.89 29.47 -16.92
CA LYS A 46 -21.15 29.74 -16.24
C LYS A 46 -22.36 29.06 -16.89
N ASN A 47 -22.43 29.05 -18.23
CA ASN A 47 -23.67 28.71 -18.94
C ASN A 47 -23.60 27.38 -19.70
N LYS A 48 -22.40 26.88 -20.00
CA LYS A 48 -22.18 25.71 -20.85
C LYS A 48 -21.39 24.59 -20.14
N LYS A 49 -21.29 24.64 -18.80
CA LYS A 49 -20.57 23.66 -17.97
C LYS A 49 -20.82 22.20 -18.34
N LYS A 50 -22.09 21.78 -18.39
CA LYS A 50 -22.46 20.39 -18.73
C LYS A 50 -21.96 19.97 -20.12
N TRP A 51 -22.07 20.86 -21.09
CA TRP A 51 -21.56 20.60 -22.45
C TRP A 51 -20.04 20.47 -22.44
N MET A 52 -19.34 21.30 -21.68
CA MET A 52 -17.88 21.23 -21.54
C MET A 52 -17.42 19.95 -20.86
N GLU A 53 -18.15 19.47 -19.84
CA GLU A 53 -17.86 18.18 -19.19
C GLU A 53 -18.04 17.01 -20.17
N GLN A 54 -19.08 17.04 -21.02
CA GLN A 54 -19.30 16.04 -22.07
C GLN A 54 -18.28 16.10 -23.20
N ASN A 55 -17.66 17.26 -23.43
CA ASN A 55 -16.67 17.50 -24.47
C ASN A 55 -15.31 17.82 -23.86
N PHE A 56 -14.98 17.19 -22.73
CA PHE A 56 -13.83 17.54 -21.91
C PHE A 56 -12.52 17.55 -22.70
N ASN A 57 -12.29 16.54 -23.55
CA ASN A 57 -11.05 16.40 -24.29
C ASN A 57 -10.81 17.56 -25.25
N LEU A 58 -11.89 18.02 -25.91
CA LEU A 58 -11.85 19.20 -26.77
C LEU A 58 -11.50 20.45 -25.97
N ILE A 59 -12.19 20.67 -24.84
CA ILE A 59 -11.94 21.85 -23.99
C ILE A 59 -10.54 21.83 -23.40
N TYR A 60 -10.09 20.68 -22.90
CA TYR A 60 -8.75 20.49 -22.36
C TYR A 60 -7.71 20.83 -23.43
N LYS A 61 -7.77 20.18 -24.59
CA LYS A 61 -6.85 20.44 -25.71
C LYS A 61 -6.83 21.92 -26.08
N THR A 62 -7.99 22.50 -26.38
CA THR A 62 -8.09 23.92 -26.75
C THR A 62 -7.55 24.86 -25.67
N SER A 63 -7.82 24.58 -24.39
CA SER A 63 -7.38 25.43 -23.28
C SER A 63 -5.87 25.35 -23.03
N PHE A 64 -5.24 24.20 -23.20
CA PHE A 64 -3.81 24.01 -22.92
C PHE A 64 -2.92 24.29 -24.13
N GLU A 65 -3.44 24.28 -25.36
CA GLU A 65 -2.74 24.77 -26.56
C GLU A 65 -2.59 26.29 -26.58
N ASN A 66 -3.38 27.01 -25.77
CA ASN A 66 -3.38 28.47 -25.75
C ASN A 66 -3.21 29.02 -24.32
N TYR A 67 -2.07 29.68 -24.07
CA TYR A 67 -1.73 30.23 -22.75
C TYR A 67 -2.68 31.35 -22.27
N SER A 68 -3.47 31.97 -23.16
CA SER A 68 -4.44 33.01 -22.79
C SER A 68 -5.72 32.42 -22.17
N PHE A 69 -5.93 31.09 -22.23
CA PHE A 69 -7.15 30.43 -21.77
C PHE A 69 -7.07 29.93 -20.32
N LEU A 70 -6.49 30.74 -19.43
CA LEU A 70 -6.23 30.38 -18.03
C LEU A 70 -7.48 29.93 -17.26
N LYS A 71 -8.63 30.57 -17.48
CA LYS A 71 -9.87 30.22 -16.75
C LYS A 71 -10.40 28.84 -17.16
N LEU A 72 -10.29 28.49 -18.44
CA LEU A 72 -10.63 27.15 -18.91
C LEU A 72 -9.61 26.10 -18.44
N GLN A 73 -8.32 26.44 -18.39
CA GLN A 73 -7.31 25.55 -17.81
C GLN A 73 -7.59 25.27 -16.34
N ASP A 74 -7.93 26.29 -15.55
CA ASP A 74 -8.29 26.14 -14.12
C ASP A 74 -9.54 25.30 -13.94
N PHE A 75 -10.56 25.52 -14.78
CA PHE A 75 -11.75 24.68 -14.82
C PHE A 75 -11.42 23.21 -15.09
N CYS A 76 -10.58 22.93 -16.09
CA CYS A 76 -10.14 21.58 -16.44
C CYS A 76 -9.36 20.91 -15.30
N LYS A 77 -8.40 21.62 -14.69
CA LYS A 77 -7.62 21.14 -13.55
C LYS A 77 -8.53 20.80 -12.36
N ALA A 78 -9.49 21.67 -12.07
CA ALA A 78 -10.45 21.45 -10.99
C ALA A 78 -11.35 20.23 -11.25
N LEU A 79 -11.78 20.00 -12.49
CA LEU A 79 -12.54 18.80 -12.84
C LEU A 79 -11.71 17.53 -12.66
N ILE A 80 -10.48 17.49 -13.17
CA ILE A 80 -9.57 16.34 -13.00
C ILE A 80 -9.32 16.05 -11.52
N PHE A 81 -9.10 17.09 -10.71
CA PHE A 81 -8.82 16.96 -9.28
C PHE A 81 -10.02 16.44 -8.49
N ASN A 82 -11.23 16.97 -8.77
CA ASN A 82 -12.43 16.62 -8.00
C ASN A 82 -13.05 15.29 -8.43
N GLU A 83 -13.00 14.97 -9.73
CA GLU A 83 -13.68 13.79 -10.28
C GLU A 83 -12.78 12.95 -11.21
N PRO A 84 -11.57 12.56 -10.76
CA PRO A 84 -10.58 11.89 -11.60
C PRO A 84 -11.10 10.58 -12.22
N GLU A 85 -11.87 9.80 -11.45
CA GLU A 85 -12.45 8.52 -11.85
C GLU A 85 -13.38 8.61 -13.07
N LYS A 86 -14.04 9.76 -13.27
CA LYS A 86 -14.95 9.96 -14.41
C LYS A 86 -14.19 9.93 -15.74
N PHE A 87 -12.97 10.43 -15.75
CA PHE A 87 -12.15 10.49 -16.96
C PHE A 87 -11.37 9.20 -17.14
N PHE A 88 -10.80 8.69 -16.06
CA PHE A 88 -9.97 7.50 -16.07
C PHE A 88 -10.72 6.24 -16.50
N ASN A 89 -11.97 6.07 -16.04
CA ASN A 89 -12.81 4.93 -16.43
C ASN A 89 -13.69 5.21 -17.66
N SER A 90 -13.52 6.35 -18.34
CA SER A 90 -14.32 6.68 -19.52
C SER A 90 -13.88 5.90 -20.74
N ASN A 91 -14.82 5.60 -21.63
CA ASN A 91 -14.51 5.03 -22.95
C ASN A 91 -13.64 5.97 -23.81
N ASP A 92 -13.68 7.27 -23.51
CA ASP A 92 -12.95 8.31 -24.23
C ASP A 92 -11.53 8.51 -23.69
N PHE A 93 -11.09 7.73 -22.69
CA PHE A 93 -9.75 7.85 -22.10
C PHE A 93 -8.64 7.77 -23.15
N THR A 94 -8.78 6.88 -24.13
CA THR A 94 -7.82 6.71 -25.23
C THR A 94 -7.73 7.92 -26.17
N SER A 95 -8.68 8.86 -26.10
CA SER A 95 -8.66 10.09 -26.91
C SER A 95 -8.12 11.31 -26.16
N LEU A 96 -7.70 11.14 -24.90
CA LEU A 96 -7.07 12.20 -24.10
C LEU A 96 -5.71 12.59 -24.68
N SER A 97 -5.34 13.87 -24.54
CA SER A 97 -3.98 14.32 -24.83
C SER A 97 -2.97 13.76 -23.82
N GLU A 98 -1.72 13.57 -24.23
CA GLU A 98 -0.63 13.09 -23.34
C GLU A 98 -0.53 13.92 -22.05
N SER A 99 -0.60 15.25 -22.17
CA SER A 99 -0.57 16.17 -21.03
C SER A 99 -1.73 15.98 -20.05
N CYS A 100 -2.90 15.57 -20.53
CA CYS A 100 -4.04 15.26 -19.69
C CYS A 100 -3.84 13.93 -18.97
N VAL A 101 -3.37 12.91 -19.69
CA VAL A 101 -3.05 11.59 -19.13
C VAL A 101 -1.98 11.72 -18.04
N ILE A 102 -0.93 12.50 -18.26
CA ILE A 102 0.09 12.79 -17.24
C ILE A 102 -0.52 13.44 -16.01
N SER A 103 -1.39 14.45 -16.18
CA SER A 103 -2.06 15.14 -15.08
C SER A 103 -2.94 14.19 -14.26
N LEU A 104 -3.60 13.23 -14.92
CA LEU A 104 -4.36 12.16 -14.25
C LEU A 104 -3.43 11.22 -13.48
N ILE A 105 -2.37 10.69 -14.11
CA ILE A 105 -1.42 9.76 -13.47
C ILE A 105 -0.80 10.37 -12.21
N GLN A 106 -0.42 11.66 -12.24
CA GLN A 106 0.19 12.34 -11.09
C GLN A 106 -0.75 12.49 -9.89
N HIS A 107 -2.06 12.30 -10.07
CA HIS A 107 -3.02 12.41 -8.99
C HIS A 107 -2.82 11.32 -7.93
N LYS A 108 -2.71 11.73 -6.66
CA LYS A 108 -2.33 10.83 -5.54
C LYS A 108 -3.23 9.61 -5.39
N ASN A 109 -4.53 9.74 -5.71
CA ASN A 109 -5.49 8.64 -5.57
C ASN A 109 -5.24 7.50 -6.57
N PHE A 110 -4.77 7.79 -7.78
CA PHE A 110 -4.51 6.74 -8.78
C PHE A 110 -3.23 5.97 -8.54
N GLN A 111 -2.25 6.60 -7.89
CA GLN A 111 -1.01 5.94 -7.50
C GLN A 111 -1.21 4.86 -6.40
N LYS A 112 -2.44 4.67 -5.90
CA LYS A 112 -2.81 3.55 -5.01
C LYS A 112 -3.03 2.23 -5.76
N ASN A 113 -3.34 2.28 -7.07
CA ASN A 113 -3.50 1.09 -7.91
C ASN A 113 -2.61 1.19 -9.16
N VAL A 114 -1.31 0.97 -8.97
CA VAL A 114 -0.29 1.14 -10.01
C VAL A 114 -0.51 0.23 -11.23
N ILE A 115 -1.07 -0.98 -11.03
CA ILE A 115 -1.40 -1.89 -12.13
C ILE A 115 -2.48 -1.28 -13.02
N GLN A 116 -3.57 -0.83 -12.42
CA GLN A 116 -4.68 -0.24 -13.18
C GLN A 116 -4.21 1.00 -13.94
N VAL A 117 -3.38 1.84 -13.32
CA VAL A 117 -2.74 2.99 -14.01
C VAL A 117 -1.92 2.53 -15.20
N TRP A 118 -1.04 1.54 -15.01
CA TRP A 118 -0.21 1.00 -16.08
C TRP A 118 -1.03 0.43 -17.23
N GLU A 119 -2.07 -0.34 -16.96
CA GLU A 119 -2.95 -0.92 -17.97
C GLU A 119 -3.68 0.15 -18.80
N HIS A 120 -4.17 1.21 -18.15
CA HIS A 120 -4.84 2.31 -18.86
C HIS A 120 -3.86 3.08 -19.72
N VAL A 121 -2.67 3.40 -19.19
CA VAL A 121 -1.60 4.06 -19.94
C VAL A 121 -1.18 3.24 -21.15
N LEU A 122 -1.03 1.93 -20.98
CA LEU A 122 -0.70 1.01 -22.07
C LEU A 122 -1.80 1.00 -23.14
N LYS A 123 -3.08 0.89 -22.75
CA LYS A 123 -4.23 0.98 -23.66
C LYS A 123 -4.25 2.31 -24.43
N TRP A 124 -3.99 3.42 -23.73
CA TRP A 124 -3.89 4.75 -24.36
C TRP A 124 -2.74 4.82 -25.37
N GLY A 125 -1.55 4.33 -25.01
CA GLY A 125 -0.39 4.32 -25.91
C GLY A 125 -0.61 3.48 -27.16
N ILE A 126 -1.27 2.32 -27.04
CA ILE A 126 -1.64 1.49 -28.19
C ILE A 126 -2.63 2.23 -29.09
N ALA A 127 -3.63 2.89 -28.51
CA ALA A 127 -4.63 3.65 -29.27
C ALA A 127 -4.04 4.85 -30.02
N GLN A 128 -2.95 5.46 -29.53
CA GLN A 128 -2.24 6.52 -30.26
C GLN A 128 -1.46 6.00 -31.48
N ASN A 129 -1.27 4.69 -31.59
CA ASN A 129 -0.47 4.06 -32.64
C ASN A 129 -1.30 3.03 -33.43
N PRO A 130 -2.27 3.48 -34.24
CA PRO A 130 -3.25 2.61 -34.91
C PRO A 130 -2.64 1.65 -35.94
N GLU A 131 -1.38 1.88 -36.36
CA GLU A 131 -0.65 1.00 -37.28
C GLU A 131 -0.05 -0.23 -36.57
N LEU A 132 -0.08 -0.29 -35.23
CA LEU A 132 0.39 -1.44 -34.48
C LEU A 132 -0.49 -2.68 -34.73
N PRO A 133 0.10 -3.88 -34.76
CA PRO A 133 -0.68 -5.12 -34.78
C PRO A 133 -1.66 -5.20 -33.61
N SER A 134 -2.80 -5.89 -33.78
CA SER A 134 -3.76 -6.09 -32.70
C SER A 134 -3.24 -7.02 -31.59
N ASP A 135 -2.34 -7.95 -31.94
CA ASP A 135 -1.72 -8.88 -30.99
C ASP A 135 -0.29 -8.40 -30.63
N PRO A 136 -0.03 -8.06 -29.35
CA PRO A 136 1.30 -7.69 -28.85
C PRO A 136 2.42 -8.71 -29.15
N SER A 137 2.07 -9.99 -29.35
CA SER A 137 3.04 -11.04 -29.68
C SER A 137 3.69 -10.83 -31.06
N ASN A 138 3.02 -10.10 -31.96
CA ASN A 138 3.46 -9.84 -33.34
C ASN A 138 4.26 -8.55 -33.51
N TYR A 139 4.58 -7.84 -32.42
CA TYR A 139 5.24 -6.54 -32.51
C TYR A 139 6.67 -6.67 -33.04
N SER A 140 6.97 -5.93 -34.10
CA SER A 140 8.33 -5.77 -34.59
C SER A 140 9.15 -4.91 -33.62
N LYS A 141 10.47 -4.86 -33.84
CA LYS A 141 11.35 -3.97 -33.07
C LYS A 141 10.99 -2.50 -33.27
N ASN A 142 10.52 -2.13 -34.47
CA ASN A 142 10.12 -0.76 -34.77
C ASN A 142 8.84 -0.39 -34.01
N ASP A 143 7.86 -1.28 -34.02
CA ASP A 143 6.58 -1.14 -33.30
C ASP A 143 6.79 -0.90 -31.80
N LEU A 144 7.70 -1.69 -31.20
CA LEU A 144 8.08 -1.52 -29.79
C LEU A 144 8.77 -0.19 -29.50
N ASN A 145 9.56 0.34 -30.44
CA ASN A 145 10.18 1.65 -30.27
C ASN A 145 9.13 2.77 -30.37
N THR A 146 8.24 2.71 -31.36
CA THR A 146 7.15 3.68 -31.52
C THR A 146 6.28 3.75 -30.26
N LEU A 147 5.89 2.60 -29.72
CA LEU A 147 5.10 2.54 -28.49
C LEU A 147 5.90 3.03 -27.26
N ARG A 148 7.20 2.71 -27.17
CA ARG A 148 8.07 3.24 -26.10
C ARG A 148 8.12 4.76 -26.14
N ASP A 149 8.35 5.33 -27.32
CA ASP A 149 8.54 6.77 -27.47
C ASP A 149 7.22 7.51 -27.15
N THR A 150 6.06 6.91 -27.48
CA THR A 150 4.73 7.41 -27.09
C THR A 150 4.51 7.37 -25.56
N LEU A 151 4.97 6.32 -24.88
CA LEU A 151 4.72 6.11 -23.45
C LEU A 151 5.80 6.72 -22.54
N GLN A 152 6.88 7.26 -23.10
CA GLN A 152 8.08 7.64 -22.36
C GLN A 152 7.78 8.65 -21.24
N GLN A 153 6.99 9.69 -21.50
CA GLN A 153 6.70 10.68 -20.46
C GLN A 153 5.74 10.09 -19.41
N CYS A 154 4.67 9.43 -19.84
CA CYS A 154 3.69 8.82 -18.93
C CYS A 154 4.36 7.81 -17.97
N THR A 155 5.23 6.95 -18.48
CA THR A 155 5.93 5.93 -17.69
C THR A 155 6.82 6.52 -16.60
N SER A 156 7.37 7.73 -16.80
CA SER A 156 8.19 8.40 -15.78
C SER A 156 7.41 8.82 -14.52
N PHE A 157 6.08 8.93 -14.62
CA PHE A 157 5.20 9.32 -13.51
C PHE A 157 4.51 8.13 -12.83
N ILE A 158 4.70 6.90 -13.33
CA ILE A 158 4.13 5.68 -12.74
C ILE A 158 5.10 5.14 -11.69
N LYS A 159 4.61 4.90 -10.48
CA LYS A 159 5.40 4.35 -9.37
C LYS A 159 5.59 2.83 -9.47
N PHE A 160 6.25 2.37 -10.53
CA PHE A 160 6.48 0.93 -10.77
C PHE A 160 7.20 0.20 -9.62
N PHE A 161 8.04 0.91 -8.85
CA PHE A 161 8.72 0.35 -7.67
C PHE A 161 7.77 0.03 -6.50
N ASN A 162 6.52 0.51 -6.53
CA ASN A 162 5.50 0.17 -5.54
C ASN A 162 4.77 -1.14 -5.89
N LEU A 163 5.06 -1.76 -7.04
CA LEU A 163 4.49 -3.05 -7.40
C LEU A 163 5.16 -4.18 -6.64
N SER A 164 4.43 -5.26 -6.38
CA SER A 164 5.06 -6.52 -5.95
C SER A 164 5.78 -7.21 -7.11
N HIS A 165 6.70 -8.13 -6.80
CA HIS A 165 7.41 -8.93 -7.80
C HIS A 165 6.44 -9.65 -8.76
N LYS A 166 5.39 -10.28 -8.24
CA LYS A 166 4.36 -10.95 -9.07
C LYS A 166 3.60 -9.97 -9.95
N GLN A 167 3.23 -8.81 -9.42
CA GLN A 167 2.52 -7.78 -10.19
C GLN A 167 3.41 -7.23 -11.32
N PHE A 168 4.70 -7.01 -11.03
CA PHE A 168 5.68 -6.63 -12.04
C PHE A 168 5.84 -7.73 -13.10
N LEU A 169 6.10 -8.98 -12.72
CA LEU A 169 6.31 -10.09 -13.65
C LEU A 169 5.10 -10.36 -14.55
N ASN A 170 3.88 -10.25 -14.01
CA ASN A 170 2.68 -10.58 -14.75
C ASN A 170 2.19 -9.43 -15.64
N ASN A 171 2.33 -8.18 -15.21
CA ASN A 171 1.67 -7.05 -15.87
C ASN A 171 2.63 -6.07 -16.55
N VAL A 172 3.86 -5.91 -16.04
CA VAL A 172 4.82 -4.91 -16.54
C VAL A 172 5.94 -5.56 -17.34
N TYR A 173 6.48 -6.67 -16.84
CA TYR A 173 7.59 -7.40 -17.47
C TYR A 173 7.29 -7.92 -18.89
N PRO A 174 6.07 -8.36 -19.25
CA PRO A 174 5.77 -8.76 -20.63
C PRO A 174 5.99 -7.61 -21.62
N TYR A 175 5.79 -6.37 -21.16
CA TYR A 175 5.97 -5.14 -21.93
C TYR A 175 7.31 -4.45 -21.65
N LYS A 176 8.28 -5.12 -21.01
CA LYS A 176 9.57 -4.52 -20.62
C LYS A 176 10.30 -3.82 -21.75
N LYS A 177 10.14 -4.26 -23.00
CA LYS A 177 10.79 -3.64 -24.18
C LYS A 177 10.25 -2.23 -24.50
N VAL A 178 9.03 -1.93 -24.05
CA VAL A 178 8.33 -0.66 -24.21
C VAL A 178 8.75 0.36 -23.15
N LEU A 179 9.38 -0.07 -22.05
CA LEU A 179 9.86 0.84 -21.03
C LEU A 179 11.16 1.55 -21.45
N PRO A 180 11.39 2.80 -21.02
CA PRO A 180 12.68 3.48 -21.17
C PRO A 180 13.84 2.60 -20.68
N LYS A 181 14.97 2.63 -21.38
CA LYS A 181 16.10 1.71 -21.12
C LYS A 181 16.56 1.74 -19.66
N ASP A 182 16.76 2.93 -19.10
CA ASP A 182 17.24 3.09 -17.73
C ASP A 182 16.20 2.61 -16.70
N LEU A 183 14.93 2.97 -16.92
CA LEU A 183 13.83 2.52 -16.06
C LEU A 183 13.71 0.99 -16.09
N ARG A 184 13.75 0.40 -17.29
CA ARG A 184 13.72 -1.06 -17.48
C ARG A 184 14.86 -1.76 -16.75
N GLU A 185 16.10 -1.28 -16.91
CA GLU A 185 17.26 -1.89 -16.26
C GLU A 185 17.16 -1.78 -14.75
N ASN A 186 16.71 -0.64 -14.22
CA ASN A 186 16.49 -0.45 -12.79
C ASN A 186 15.38 -1.35 -12.23
N LEU A 187 14.28 -1.52 -12.97
CA LEU A 187 13.19 -2.41 -12.58
C LEU A 187 13.61 -3.88 -12.63
N ILE A 188 14.32 -4.31 -13.68
CA ILE A 188 14.89 -5.67 -13.77
C ILE A 188 15.89 -5.89 -12.64
N LYS A 189 16.76 -4.93 -12.31
CA LYS A 189 17.66 -5.06 -11.16
C LYS A 189 16.91 -5.16 -9.83
N HIS A 190 15.86 -4.36 -9.66
CA HIS A 190 15.08 -4.32 -8.43
C HIS A 190 14.25 -5.59 -8.21
N PHE A 191 13.64 -6.12 -9.28
CA PHE A 191 12.74 -7.26 -9.20
C PHE A 191 13.41 -8.59 -9.55
N ILE A 192 14.33 -8.65 -10.51
CA ILE A 192 14.85 -9.91 -11.10
C ILE A 192 16.29 -10.21 -10.69
N ASN A 193 17.21 -9.24 -10.74
CA ASN A 193 18.65 -9.52 -10.51
C ASN A 193 19.06 -9.48 -9.04
N GLN A 194 18.12 -9.55 -8.10
CA GLN A 194 18.48 -9.76 -6.70
C GLN A 194 18.75 -11.26 -6.52
N PRO A 195 19.97 -11.68 -6.12
CA PRO A 195 20.22 -13.07 -5.78
C PRO A 195 19.29 -13.45 -4.63
N ASP A 196 18.66 -14.64 -4.72
CA ASP A 196 17.71 -15.33 -3.84
C ASP A 196 17.76 -15.04 -2.31
N ASN A 197 17.66 -13.77 -1.92
CA ASN A 197 17.65 -13.27 -0.54
C ASN A 197 16.47 -12.30 -0.30
N LYS A 198 15.45 -12.36 -1.14
CA LYS A 198 14.13 -11.80 -0.85
C LYS A 198 13.17 -12.97 -0.74
N PRO A 199 12.53 -13.20 0.41
CA PRO A 199 11.44 -14.15 0.44
C PRO A 199 10.23 -13.59 -0.26
N GLU A 200 9.73 -14.42 -1.17
CA GLU A 200 8.45 -14.26 -1.83
C GLU A 200 7.30 -14.22 -0.82
N PRO A 201 6.23 -13.44 -1.07
CA PRO A 201 4.92 -13.78 -0.56
C PRO A 201 4.39 -14.93 -1.41
N VAL A 202 4.76 -16.16 -1.05
CA VAL A 202 4.08 -17.36 -1.53
C VAL A 202 2.65 -17.29 -1.01
N ILE A 203 1.69 -17.49 -1.92
CA ILE A 203 0.29 -17.70 -1.57
C ILE A 203 0.26 -18.94 -0.68
N THR A 204 0.20 -18.73 0.63
CA THR A 204 -0.33 -19.75 1.53
C THR A 204 -1.71 -20.11 1.01
N LYS A 205 -1.96 -21.41 0.85
CA LYS A 205 -3.30 -21.98 0.71
C LYS A 205 -4.27 -21.15 1.56
N GLU A 206 -5.46 -20.87 1.06
CA GLU A 206 -6.55 -20.25 1.83
C GLU A 206 -6.67 -20.89 3.22
N ILE A 207 -5.92 -20.34 4.19
CA ILE A 207 -6.16 -20.56 5.61
C ILE A 207 -7.26 -19.56 5.87
N SER A 208 -8.46 -20.08 6.05
CA SER A 208 -9.68 -19.34 6.35
C SER A 208 -9.37 -18.12 7.22
N SER A 209 -9.42 -16.93 6.62
CA SER A 209 -9.10 -15.69 7.30
C SER A 209 -10.19 -15.41 8.34
N LYS A 210 -9.92 -15.80 9.59
CA LYS A 210 -10.61 -15.20 10.73
C LYS A 210 -10.30 -13.70 10.67
N ASN A 211 -11.33 -12.89 10.41
CA ASN A 211 -11.27 -11.43 10.36
C ASN A 211 -10.55 -10.88 11.61
N MET A 212 -9.31 -10.39 11.44
CA MET A 212 -8.59 -9.72 12.53
C MET A 212 -9.21 -8.35 12.81
N ASP A 213 -9.75 -8.16 14.01
CA ASP A 213 -10.31 -6.89 14.48
C ASP A 213 -9.18 -5.92 14.90
N SER A 214 -8.50 -5.29 13.94
CA SER A 214 -7.53 -4.21 14.18
C SER A 214 -7.88 -2.95 13.39
N LYS A 215 -7.76 -1.78 14.02
CA LYS A 215 -7.82 -0.48 13.34
C LYS A 215 -6.44 0.04 12.94
N ILE A 216 -5.38 -0.40 13.63
CA ILE A 216 -4.04 0.14 13.46
C ILE A 216 -3.25 -0.64 12.41
N ILE A 217 -3.24 -1.97 12.47
CA ILE A 217 -2.39 -2.84 11.64
C ILE A 217 -3.18 -3.72 10.68
N THR A 218 -2.50 -4.25 9.67
CA THR A 218 -3.05 -5.17 8.65
C THR A 218 -2.57 -6.60 8.88
N ILE A 219 -3.16 -7.57 8.16
CA ILE A 219 -2.75 -8.99 8.20
C ILE A 219 -1.25 -9.17 7.91
N GLN A 220 -0.70 -8.37 7.01
CA GLN A 220 0.73 -8.43 6.68
C GLN A 220 1.63 -8.05 7.86
N HIS A 221 1.19 -7.10 8.71
CA HIS A 221 1.94 -6.77 9.93
C HIS A 221 1.92 -7.95 10.89
N THR A 222 0.78 -8.63 11.04
CA THR A 222 0.70 -9.79 11.94
C THR A 222 1.51 -10.97 11.47
N GLU A 223 1.59 -11.21 10.15
CA GLU A 223 2.48 -12.23 9.58
C GLU A 223 3.93 -11.92 9.91
N LEU A 224 4.38 -10.69 9.64
CA LEU A 224 5.75 -10.27 9.93
C LEU A 224 6.09 -10.35 11.42
N ILE A 225 5.18 -9.87 12.27
CA ILE A 225 5.28 -9.96 13.73
C ILE A 225 5.35 -11.42 14.20
N SER A 226 4.57 -12.32 13.59
CA SER A 226 4.60 -13.76 13.91
C SER A 226 5.98 -14.35 13.61
N LYS A 227 6.58 -13.99 12.47
CA LYS A 227 7.97 -14.39 12.17
C LYS A 227 8.96 -13.90 13.23
N TRP A 228 8.77 -12.68 13.75
CA TRP A 228 9.65 -12.14 14.80
C TRP A 228 9.54 -12.89 16.13
N ILE A 229 8.33 -13.35 16.49
CA ILE A 229 8.06 -14.19 17.67
C ILE A 229 8.80 -15.51 17.53
N ASP A 230 8.65 -16.19 16.40
CA ASP A 230 9.27 -17.50 16.16
C ASP A 230 10.79 -17.41 15.93
N LYS A 231 11.35 -16.18 15.92
CA LYS A 231 12.75 -15.87 15.56
C LYS A 231 13.14 -16.43 14.20
N LEU A 232 12.15 -16.57 13.34
CA LEU A 232 12.33 -16.95 11.96
C LEU A 232 12.98 -15.81 11.21
N GLU A 233 13.79 -16.16 10.22
CA GLU A 233 14.14 -15.20 9.19
C GLU A 233 12.85 -14.75 8.50
N ILE A 234 12.84 -13.54 7.92
CA ILE A 234 11.67 -13.06 7.16
C ILE A 234 11.31 -14.09 6.07
N THR A 235 12.27 -14.93 5.69
CA THR A 235 12.15 -15.97 4.67
C THR A 235 11.46 -17.24 5.07
N ASP A 236 11.35 -17.54 6.35
CA ASP A 236 10.87 -18.85 6.75
C ASP A 236 9.33 -18.89 6.71
N GLU A 237 8.79 -20.05 6.33
CA GLU A 237 7.36 -20.32 6.38
C GLU A 237 6.91 -20.47 7.83
N ILE A 238 5.83 -19.77 8.20
CA ILE A 238 5.18 -19.97 9.49
C ILE A 238 4.39 -21.27 9.41
N SER A 239 4.85 -22.31 10.11
CA SER A 239 4.19 -23.63 10.08
C SER A 239 2.79 -23.62 10.70
N ASN A 240 2.53 -22.74 11.68
CA ASN A 240 1.24 -22.58 12.36
C ASN A 240 0.96 -21.08 12.59
N PRO A 241 -0.03 -20.48 11.92
CA PRO A 241 -0.33 -19.07 12.13
C PRO A 241 -0.88 -18.84 13.54
N TYR A 242 -0.37 -17.82 14.21
CA TYR A 242 -0.92 -17.38 15.49
C TYR A 242 -2.29 -16.72 15.31
N GLU A 243 -3.20 -16.95 16.24
CA GLU A 243 -4.44 -16.20 16.36
C GLU A 243 -4.23 -14.94 17.22
N PHE A 244 -4.46 -13.76 16.62
CA PHE A 244 -4.36 -12.47 17.29
C PHE A 244 -5.72 -12.07 17.86
N LYS A 245 -5.95 -12.37 19.14
CA LYS A 245 -7.20 -12.02 19.84
C LYS A 245 -7.10 -10.63 20.45
N LEU A 246 -7.84 -9.66 19.91
CA LEU A 246 -7.92 -8.32 20.50
C LEU A 246 -8.53 -8.39 21.91
N ILE A 247 -7.76 -8.01 22.93
CA ILE A 247 -8.23 -7.97 24.33
C ILE A 247 -8.46 -6.55 24.83
N LEU A 248 -7.77 -5.55 24.28
CA LEU A 248 -7.93 -4.15 24.67
C LEU A 248 -7.80 -3.23 23.46
N ARG A 249 -8.69 -2.23 23.33
CA ARG A 249 -8.56 -1.12 22.38
C ARG A 249 -8.83 0.21 23.10
N GLY A 250 -7.93 1.18 22.96
CA GLY A 250 -8.02 2.48 23.65
C GLY A 250 -9.33 3.22 23.41
N SER A 251 -9.81 3.31 22.16
CA SER A 251 -11.11 3.94 21.85
C SER A 251 -12.34 3.18 22.38
N ARG A 252 -12.22 1.88 22.66
CA ARG A 252 -13.31 1.03 23.15
C ARG A 252 -13.34 0.97 24.68
N ASP A 253 -12.19 0.71 25.28
CA ASP A 253 -12.06 0.36 26.70
C ASP A 253 -11.53 1.52 27.54
N GLY A 254 -10.83 2.47 26.92
CA GLY A 254 -10.20 3.64 27.54
C GLY A 254 -8.67 3.53 27.67
N PHE A 255 -8.03 4.67 27.97
CA PHE A 255 -6.56 4.81 27.94
C PHE A 255 -5.89 4.80 29.32
N SER A 256 -6.62 4.59 30.40
CA SER A 256 -6.04 4.67 31.76
C SER A 256 -5.21 3.42 32.11
N PRO A 257 -4.15 3.55 32.93
CA PRO A 257 -3.41 2.38 33.44
C PRO A 257 -4.29 1.39 34.19
N SER A 258 -5.29 1.89 34.93
CA SER A 258 -6.23 1.04 35.67
C SER A 258 -7.03 0.09 34.77
N ILE A 259 -7.40 0.54 33.56
CA ILE A 259 -8.10 -0.28 32.58
C ILE A 259 -7.15 -1.34 32.00
N PHE A 260 -5.91 -0.94 31.69
CA PHE A 260 -4.91 -1.90 31.23
C PHE A 260 -4.71 -3.02 32.24
N HIS A 261 -4.41 -2.70 33.50
CA HIS A 261 -4.14 -3.72 34.51
C HIS A 261 -5.36 -4.62 34.76
N LYS A 262 -6.58 -4.07 34.72
CA LYS A 262 -7.81 -4.86 34.82
C LYS A 262 -7.96 -5.92 33.71
N ILE A 263 -7.50 -5.62 32.49
CA ILE A 263 -7.71 -6.48 31.31
C ILE A 263 -6.49 -7.38 31.03
N CYS A 264 -5.29 -6.82 31.17
CA CYS A 264 -4.03 -7.40 30.71
C CYS A 264 -3.22 -8.09 31.81
N ASP A 265 -3.42 -7.77 33.10
CA ASP A 265 -2.71 -8.49 34.16
C ASP A 265 -3.08 -9.98 34.10
N ASN A 266 -2.11 -10.84 34.42
CA ASN A 266 -2.22 -12.30 34.28
C ASN A 266 -2.36 -12.79 32.83
N LYS A 267 -2.21 -11.92 31.81
CA LYS A 267 -2.07 -12.31 30.42
C LYS A 267 -0.60 -12.38 30.02
N SER A 268 -0.26 -13.40 29.25
CA SER A 268 1.05 -13.62 28.63
C SER A 268 0.90 -13.67 27.12
N HIS A 269 2.01 -13.70 26.38
CA HIS A 269 2.02 -13.78 24.91
C HIS A 269 1.16 -12.65 24.31
N THR A 270 1.47 -11.41 24.68
CA THR A 270 0.70 -10.25 24.26
C THR A 270 1.50 -9.36 23.33
N ILE A 271 0.83 -8.76 22.35
CA ILE A 271 1.39 -7.72 21.50
C ILE A 271 0.67 -6.41 21.70
N SER A 272 1.47 -5.37 21.93
CA SER A 272 1.02 -4.00 22.04
C SER A 272 1.27 -3.28 20.73
N ILE A 273 0.24 -2.66 20.17
CA ILE A 273 0.27 -1.84 18.97
C ILE A 273 -0.17 -0.42 19.35
N ILE A 274 0.65 0.58 19.06
CA ILE A 274 0.43 1.98 19.44
C ILE A 274 0.52 2.85 18.19
N LYS A 275 -0.53 3.61 17.93
CA LYS A 275 -0.59 4.62 16.87
C LYS A 275 -0.23 5.98 17.44
N VAL A 276 0.83 6.59 16.91
CA VAL A 276 1.28 7.93 17.33
C VAL A 276 0.40 8.99 16.69
N GLU A 277 -0.09 9.93 17.51
CA GLU A 277 -0.92 11.06 17.06
C GLU A 277 -0.20 11.93 16.01
N ASP A 278 -0.97 12.48 15.06
CA ASP A 278 -0.50 13.35 13.97
C ASP A 278 0.60 12.75 13.06
N SER A 279 0.72 11.41 13.02
CA SER A 279 1.73 10.75 12.19
C SER A 279 1.28 9.39 11.67
N ASN A 280 1.97 8.85 10.66
CA ASN A 280 1.76 7.47 10.18
C ASN A 280 2.57 6.41 10.95
N GLU A 281 3.27 6.82 12.00
CA GLU A 281 4.15 5.98 12.80
C GLU A 281 3.34 5.03 13.71
N ILE A 282 3.76 3.77 13.72
CA ILE A 282 3.24 2.73 14.62
C ILE A 282 4.41 2.26 15.47
N LEU A 283 4.20 2.17 16.78
CA LEU A 283 5.14 1.64 17.75
C LEU A 283 4.54 0.39 18.39
N GLY A 284 5.36 -0.50 18.90
CA GLY A 284 4.84 -1.66 19.59
C GLY A 284 5.89 -2.51 20.26
N GLY A 285 5.41 -3.56 20.91
CA GLY A 285 6.27 -4.58 21.48
C GLY A 285 5.52 -5.85 21.82
N TYR A 286 6.28 -6.94 21.89
CA TYR A 286 5.81 -8.27 22.25
C TYR A 286 6.29 -8.64 23.64
N ASN A 287 5.35 -8.96 24.53
CA ASN A 287 5.66 -9.50 25.85
C ASN A 287 5.27 -11.00 25.90
N PRO A 288 6.24 -11.93 25.94
CA PRO A 288 5.96 -13.37 26.04
C PRO A 288 5.53 -13.78 27.45
N ILE A 289 5.96 -13.05 28.49
CA ILE A 289 5.69 -13.40 29.89
C ILE A 289 4.42 -12.72 30.41
N THR A 290 4.01 -13.12 31.61
CA THR A 290 2.79 -12.62 32.24
C THR A 290 2.95 -11.15 32.70
N TRP A 291 2.00 -10.29 32.35
CA TRP A 291 1.89 -8.94 32.93
C TRP A 291 1.51 -8.99 34.41
N LYS A 292 2.16 -8.15 35.21
CA LYS A 292 1.96 -8.04 36.65
C LYS A 292 1.89 -6.58 37.08
N THR A 293 1.48 -6.37 38.32
CA THR A 293 1.43 -5.05 38.97
C THR A 293 2.14 -5.10 40.33
N ASP A 294 3.44 -5.43 40.32
CA ASP A 294 4.24 -5.67 41.52
C ASP A 294 5.53 -4.83 41.59
N CYS A 295 5.71 -3.86 40.68
CA CYS A 295 6.90 -3.02 40.55
C CYS A 295 8.18 -3.79 40.21
N SER A 296 8.07 -5.04 39.74
CA SER A 296 9.21 -5.88 39.38
C SER A 296 9.64 -5.70 37.91
N PHE A 297 10.85 -6.18 37.62
CA PHE A 297 11.25 -6.47 36.25
C PHE A 297 10.96 -7.93 35.90
N GLY A 298 10.42 -8.14 34.71
CA GLY A 298 10.20 -9.45 34.13
C GLY A 298 11.41 -9.87 33.29
N ILE A 299 11.93 -11.06 33.58
CA ILE A 299 13.12 -11.61 32.92
C ILE A 299 12.70 -12.37 31.65
N THR A 300 13.17 -11.94 30.48
CA THR A 300 12.96 -12.65 29.21
C THR A 300 13.91 -12.15 28.12
N LYS A 301 14.40 -13.08 27.29
CA LYS A 301 15.15 -12.78 26.05
C LYS A 301 14.27 -12.74 24.79
N ASP A 302 13.02 -13.16 24.90
CA ASP A 302 12.11 -13.40 23.76
C ASP A 302 11.20 -12.19 23.48
N SER A 303 11.25 -11.16 24.34
CA SER A 303 10.59 -9.88 24.10
C SER A 303 11.29 -9.10 22.98
N PHE A 304 10.54 -8.22 22.34
CA PHE A 304 11.07 -7.25 21.38
C PHE A 304 10.19 -6.01 21.32
N ILE A 305 10.77 -4.89 20.93
CA ILE A 305 10.05 -3.67 20.57
C ILE A 305 10.28 -3.35 19.11
N PHE A 306 9.34 -2.63 18.50
CA PHE A 306 9.43 -2.30 17.10
C PHE A 306 8.78 -0.96 16.76
N SER A 307 9.10 -0.47 15.56
CA SER A 307 8.35 0.59 14.92
C SER A 307 8.14 0.31 13.43
N PHE A 308 7.05 0.84 12.90
CA PHE A 308 6.80 0.98 11.47
C PHE A 308 6.66 2.47 11.16
N ARG A 309 7.42 2.97 10.18
CA ARG A 309 7.30 4.39 9.80
C ARG A 309 5.97 4.73 9.14
N ASN A 310 5.41 3.78 8.43
CA ASN A 310 4.18 3.96 7.67
C ASN A 310 3.36 2.67 7.72
N LYS A 311 2.10 2.79 8.12
CA LYS A 311 1.09 1.71 8.05
C LYS A 311 1.01 1.04 6.67
N GLU A 312 1.28 1.76 5.59
CA GLU A 312 1.17 1.22 4.22
C GLU A 312 2.44 0.53 3.73
N ASN A 313 3.58 0.69 4.42
CA ASN A 313 4.85 0.07 4.04
C ASN A 313 5.43 -0.72 5.23
N ILE A 314 5.18 -2.03 5.23
CA ILE A 314 5.65 -2.95 6.27
C ILE A 314 7.16 -3.20 6.23
N GLU A 315 7.85 -2.81 5.14
CA GLU A 315 9.30 -3.04 4.97
C GLU A 315 10.16 -1.96 5.65
N ASP A 316 9.63 -0.75 5.88
CA ASP A 316 10.32 0.31 6.63
C ASP A 316 10.03 0.19 8.13
N TYR A 317 10.55 -0.90 8.72
CA TYR A 317 10.41 -1.22 10.12
C TYR A 317 11.76 -1.19 10.86
N ILE A 318 11.69 -1.02 12.17
CA ILE A 318 12.81 -1.25 13.09
C ILE A 318 12.37 -2.33 14.06
N LEU A 319 13.08 -3.46 14.06
CA LEU A 319 12.97 -4.50 15.10
C LEU A 319 14.15 -4.37 16.06
N SER A 320 13.85 -4.29 17.34
CA SER A 320 14.81 -4.14 18.42
C SER A 320 14.57 -5.24 19.46
N ARG A 321 15.49 -6.19 19.55
CA ARG A 321 15.39 -7.33 20.48
C ARG A 321 15.99 -6.96 21.84
N VAL A 322 15.68 -7.76 22.86
CA VAL A 322 16.25 -7.59 24.19
C VAL A 322 17.77 -7.78 24.13
N LYS A 323 18.49 -6.80 24.67
CA LYS A 323 19.92 -6.82 24.93
C LYS A 323 20.24 -7.29 26.35
N ASP A 324 19.36 -6.97 27.30
CA ASP A 324 19.51 -7.28 28.72
C ASP A 324 18.20 -7.86 29.27
N GLU A 325 18.21 -9.19 29.46
CA GLU A 325 17.03 -9.97 29.80
C GLU A 325 16.50 -9.69 31.21
N GLU A 326 17.35 -9.27 32.14
CA GLU A 326 16.95 -9.02 33.55
C GLU A 326 15.95 -7.86 33.68
N PHE A 327 15.94 -6.94 32.70
CA PHE A 327 15.16 -5.71 32.75
C PHE A 327 14.22 -5.52 31.55
N ALA A 328 13.88 -6.62 30.85
CA ALA A 328 13.16 -6.59 29.59
C ALA A 328 11.74 -6.01 29.68
N ILE A 329 10.99 -6.38 30.72
CA ILE A 329 9.62 -5.93 30.99
C ILE A 329 9.57 -5.24 32.34
N PHE A 330 8.95 -4.07 32.44
CA PHE A 330 8.79 -3.36 33.70
C PHE A 330 7.32 -3.25 34.09
N ASN A 331 6.97 -3.94 35.18
CA ASN A 331 5.61 -4.08 35.69
C ASN A 331 5.31 -2.98 36.71
N TYR A 332 4.83 -1.81 36.27
CA TYR A 332 4.61 -0.67 37.16
C TYR A 332 3.15 -0.23 37.22
N ALA A 333 2.59 -0.13 38.42
CA ALA A 333 1.16 0.08 38.65
C ALA A 333 0.55 1.36 38.06
N SER A 334 1.37 2.36 37.74
CA SER A 334 0.93 3.62 37.15
C SER A 334 1.24 3.73 35.66
N ARG A 335 1.58 2.63 34.98
CA ARG A 335 1.86 2.57 33.54
C ARG A 335 0.99 1.52 32.88
N SER A 336 0.49 1.83 31.69
CA SER A 336 -0.25 0.86 30.88
C SER A 336 0.68 -0.19 30.26
N LEU A 337 1.92 0.10 29.86
CA LEU A 337 2.87 -0.94 29.45
C LEU A 337 4.30 -0.42 29.59
N GLY A 338 5.24 -1.33 29.88
CA GLY A 338 6.65 -1.02 30.04
C GLY A 338 7.53 -2.09 29.41
N PHE A 339 8.01 -1.84 28.20
CA PHE A 339 9.13 -2.57 27.62
C PHE A 339 10.42 -1.92 28.12
N SER A 340 10.80 -2.33 29.33
CA SER A 340 11.78 -1.64 30.15
C SER A 340 11.45 -0.13 30.29
N HIS A 341 12.47 0.72 30.16
CA HIS A 341 12.35 2.16 29.98
C HIS A 341 12.47 2.60 28.51
N ASP A 342 12.58 1.65 27.59
CA ASP A 342 12.90 1.92 26.19
C ASP A 342 11.64 2.21 25.35
N LEU A 343 10.51 1.59 25.71
CA LEU A 343 9.16 1.95 25.26
C LEU A 343 8.18 1.87 26.44
N VAL A 344 7.56 3.00 26.79
CA VAL A 344 6.64 3.12 27.92
C VAL A 344 5.35 3.78 27.47
N LEU A 345 4.20 3.24 27.90
CA LEU A 345 2.91 3.92 27.88
C LEU A 345 2.52 4.26 29.32
N TYR A 346 2.46 5.56 29.65
CA TYR A 346 2.02 6.02 30.98
C TYR A 346 0.50 5.97 31.14
N GLY A 347 -0.23 5.79 30.04
CA GLY A 347 -1.68 5.91 29.99
C GLY A 347 -2.12 7.34 29.68
N ASN A 348 -3.44 7.54 29.61
CA ASN A 348 -4.07 8.83 29.25
C ASN A 348 -3.48 9.43 27.97
N LYS A 349 -3.29 8.58 26.95
CA LYS A 349 -2.72 8.93 25.65
C LYS A 349 -1.26 9.44 25.66
N CYS A 350 -0.48 9.17 26.71
CA CYS A 350 0.92 9.57 26.79
C CYS A 350 1.86 8.37 26.78
N GLY A 351 2.84 8.38 25.89
CA GLY A 351 3.95 7.42 25.84
C GLY A 351 5.32 8.09 25.79
N ASN A 352 6.38 7.28 25.91
CA ASN A 352 7.76 7.74 25.81
C ASN A 352 8.67 6.65 25.24
N THR A 353 9.65 7.05 24.42
CA THR A 353 10.73 6.19 23.94
C THR A 353 12.10 6.78 24.25
N THR A 354 13.11 5.91 24.35
CA THR A 354 14.50 6.31 24.64
C THR A 354 15.40 6.19 23.40
N PHE A 355 16.27 7.19 23.16
CA PHE A 355 17.20 7.23 22.01
C PHE A 355 18.34 6.22 22.09
N ASN A 356 18.83 6.01 23.31
CA ASN A 356 19.89 5.08 23.62
C ASN A 356 19.28 4.01 24.52
N PRO A 357 18.55 3.06 23.93
CA PRO A 357 17.90 2.03 24.71
C PRO A 357 18.96 1.28 25.51
N LEU A 358 18.69 1.13 26.80
CA LEU A 358 19.64 0.47 27.71
C LEU A 358 19.48 -1.04 27.64
N ARG A 359 18.25 -1.51 27.39
CA ARG A 359 17.86 -2.92 27.52
C ARG A 359 17.39 -3.55 26.22
N TYR A 360 17.12 -2.75 25.20
CA TYR A 360 16.87 -3.20 23.82
C TYR A 360 18.00 -2.74 22.87
N GLU A 361 18.22 -3.46 21.77
CA GLU A 361 19.39 -3.29 20.89
C GLU A 361 19.41 -1.97 20.11
N LYS A 362 18.25 -1.48 19.67
CA LYS A 362 18.09 -0.38 18.71
C LYS A 362 17.02 0.60 19.16
N SER A 363 17.27 1.89 18.92
CA SER A 363 16.21 2.91 19.05
C SER A 363 15.14 2.67 17.99
N ILE A 364 13.88 2.62 18.42
CA ILE A 364 12.75 2.47 17.50
C ILE A 364 12.25 3.81 16.95
N ARG A 365 12.77 4.95 17.43
CA ARG A 365 12.39 6.29 16.92
C ARG A 365 13.60 7.18 16.67
N LYS A 366 13.46 8.06 15.67
CA LYS A 366 14.42 9.14 15.40
C LYS A 366 14.26 10.33 16.34
N ILE A 367 13.01 10.61 16.74
CA ILE A 367 12.65 11.75 17.59
C ILE A 367 12.43 11.24 19.02
N ASN A 368 13.07 11.91 19.97
CA ASN A 368 13.11 11.48 21.37
C ASN A 368 11.93 11.94 22.19
N GLY A 369 11.69 11.18 23.25
CA GLY A 369 10.90 11.63 24.38
C GLY A 369 9.44 11.28 24.26
N ARG A 370 8.62 12.15 24.85
CA ARG A 370 7.19 11.93 24.98
C ARG A 370 6.49 12.00 23.62
N PHE A 371 5.48 11.17 23.46
CA PHE A 371 4.58 11.21 22.32
C PHE A 371 3.14 11.04 22.78
N ASN A 372 2.22 11.59 21.99
CA ASN A 372 0.81 11.39 22.19
C ASN A 372 0.33 10.17 21.39
N VAL A 373 -0.69 9.51 21.92
CA VAL A 373 -1.29 8.31 21.34
C VAL A 373 -2.66 8.63 20.78
N GLU A 374 -2.82 8.37 19.49
CA GLU A 374 -4.11 8.44 18.80
C GLU A 374 -4.99 7.25 19.21
N GLU A 375 -4.41 6.05 19.14
CA GLU A 375 -5.05 4.76 19.43
C GLU A 375 -4.02 3.74 19.89
N TYR A 376 -4.42 2.76 20.71
CA TYR A 376 -3.60 1.58 20.96
C TYR A 376 -4.46 0.31 21.07
N GLU A 377 -3.89 -0.81 20.68
CA GLU A 377 -4.52 -2.12 20.68
C GLU A 377 -3.59 -3.14 21.33
N ILE A 378 -4.14 -4.00 22.19
CA ILE A 378 -3.41 -5.12 22.79
C ILE A 378 -4.06 -6.42 22.31
N PHE A 379 -3.26 -7.30 21.73
CA PHE A 379 -3.65 -8.62 21.28
C PHE A 379 -3.04 -9.67 22.19
N GLN A 380 -3.83 -10.68 22.57
CA GLN A 380 -3.32 -11.93 23.12
C GLN A 380 -3.13 -12.93 21.98
N ILE A 381 -1.98 -13.58 21.97
CA ILE A 381 -1.55 -14.50 20.93
C ILE A 381 -1.74 -15.94 21.41
N THR A 382 -2.33 -16.78 20.56
CA THR A 382 -2.49 -18.23 20.81
C THR A 382 -2.13 -19.02 19.57
N GLU A 383 -1.45 -20.17 19.73
CA GLU A 383 -1.15 -21.07 18.61
C GLU A 383 -2.45 -21.61 17.97
N GLY A 384 -2.51 -21.61 16.64
CA GLY A 384 -3.62 -22.17 15.89
C GLY A 384 -3.64 -23.71 15.97
N ASN A 385 -4.63 -24.29 16.64
CA ASN A 385 -4.85 -25.74 16.64
C ASN A 385 -5.60 -26.17 15.38
N GLU A 386 -4.93 -26.77 14.40
CA GLU A 386 -5.59 -27.69 13.45
C GLU A 386 -5.36 -29.15 13.89
N PRO A 387 -6.40 -29.98 14.02
CA PRO A 387 -6.25 -31.39 14.35
C PRO A 387 -5.62 -32.15 13.17
N LYS A 388 -4.49 -32.81 13.40
CA LYS A 388 -3.82 -33.68 12.41
C LYS A 388 -4.69 -34.91 12.12
N GLU A 389 -5.34 -34.97 10.95
CA GLU A 389 -5.86 -36.24 10.44
C GLU A 389 -4.68 -37.18 10.11
N ILE A 390 -4.63 -38.30 10.83
CA ILE A 390 -3.66 -39.37 10.62
C ILE A 390 -4.04 -40.09 9.32
N MET A 391 -3.31 -39.83 8.23
CA MET A 391 -3.36 -40.72 7.07
C MET A 391 -2.72 -42.06 7.46
N LYS A 392 -3.57 -43.09 7.56
CA LYS A 392 -3.15 -44.49 7.73
C LYS A 392 -2.19 -44.87 6.58
N GLY A 393 -0.99 -45.26 6.96
CA GLY A 393 0.03 -45.76 6.04
C GLY A 393 -0.42 -47.02 5.31
N ASN A 394 -0.06 -47.10 4.04
CA ASN A 394 -0.21 -48.27 3.20
C ASN A 394 0.58 -49.45 3.78
N GLU A 395 -0.11 -50.58 3.98
CA GLU A 395 0.52 -51.88 4.26
C GLU A 395 1.38 -52.34 3.07
N PRO A 396 2.54 -52.97 3.29
CA PRO A 396 3.25 -53.69 2.26
C PRO A 396 2.57 -55.03 1.98
N LYS A 397 2.36 -55.33 0.69
CA LYS A 397 1.92 -56.64 0.20
C LYS A 397 2.95 -57.72 0.57
N GLU A 398 2.49 -58.73 1.31
CA GLU A 398 3.18 -60.00 1.51
C GLU A 398 3.34 -60.74 0.16
N ILE A 399 4.56 -61.19 -0.13
CA ILE A 399 4.81 -62.24 -1.13
C ILE A 399 4.92 -63.55 -0.35
N VAL A 400 3.89 -64.37 -0.50
CA VAL A 400 3.84 -65.76 -0.05
C VAL A 400 4.60 -66.62 -1.06
N THR A 401 5.69 -67.26 -0.62
CA THR A 401 6.10 -68.56 -1.17
C THR A 401 6.51 -69.44 0.00
N GLY A 402 5.69 -70.46 0.27
CA GLY A 402 5.92 -71.44 1.31
C GLY A 402 7.02 -72.44 0.97
N ASN A 403 7.56 -73.06 2.01
CA ASN A 403 7.71 -74.51 2.14
C ASN A 403 7.97 -74.85 3.61
N GLU A 404 7.04 -75.58 4.20
CA GLU A 404 7.11 -76.33 5.47
C GLU A 404 8.14 -77.50 5.40
N PRO A 405 8.32 -78.31 6.45
CA PRO A 405 8.48 -78.03 7.88
C PRO A 405 9.66 -78.83 8.49
N LYS A 406 10.00 -78.61 9.78
CA LYS A 406 10.16 -79.68 10.80
C LYS A 406 10.68 -79.19 12.16
N GLU A 407 9.88 -79.56 13.17
CA GLU A 407 10.22 -80.19 14.46
C GLU A 407 11.06 -79.45 15.52
N ASP A 408 10.41 -79.36 16.69
CA ASP A 408 10.90 -79.61 18.05
C ASP A 408 12.05 -78.77 18.60
N SER A 409 11.75 -77.97 19.64
CA SER A 409 11.88 -78.43 21.04
C SER A 409 11.92 -77.26 22.04
N ASN A 410 11.33 -77.54 23.20
CA ASN A 410 11.35 -76.79 24.47
C ASN A 410 12.63 -76.00 24.78
N CYS A 411 12.47 -74.82 25.40
CA CYS A 411 12.85 -74.65 26.82
C CYS A 411 12.44 -73.28 27.40
N ASN A 412 11.70 -73.35 28.50
CA ASN A 412 11.61 -72.33 29.53
C ASN A 412 13.00 -72.06 30.14
N LEU A 413 13.26 -70.82 30.59
CA LEU A 413 13.46 -70.47 32.01
C LEU A 413 14.20 -69.12 32.18
N SER A 414 13.60 -68.32 33.08
CA SER A 414 14.20 -67.27 33.95
C SER A 414 14.42 -65.88 33.37
#